data_AF-A0A316IG96-F1
#
_entry.id   AF-A0A316IG96-F1
#
_cell.length_a   1.000
_cell.length_b   1.000
_cell.length_c   1.000
_cell.angle_alpha   90.00
_cell.angle_beta   90.00
_cell.angle_gamma   90.00
#
_symmetry.space_group_name_H-M   'P 1'
#
loop_
_entity.id
_entity.type
_entity.pdbx_description
1 polymer ?
#
loop_
_entity_poly.entity_id
_entity_poly.type
_entity_poly.pdbx_seq_one_letter_code
_entity_poly.pdbx_strand_id
1 'polypeptide(L)'
;MGIFGGRAVTRLRQLATSEKRQFDACVAAGDLHGALRHSERQEKAITELVEREPRELFHRFVLAGALYNRATVLDAVGRGEEAVAAARRAVETYDLFDPVRGAAGGVEQQLRAMRSEDAAELMIAHAADARARLARLLAKYHGKAQAAAVHRHGKAAVETYQALLRYGRETTQADVDRVTAQYKAAQEHLR
;
A
#
# COMPACT_ATOMS: atom_id res chain seq x y z
N MET A 1 8.16 15.71 31.62
CA MET A 1 8.27 14.47 30.81
C MET A 1 8.90 14.75 29.42
N GLY A 2 10.06 15.43 29.34
CA GLY A 2 10.29 16.33 28.17
C GLY A 2 11.51 16.15 27.26
N ILE A 3 12.52 15.32 27.57
CA ILE A 3 13.80 15.36 26.80
C ILE A 3 14.21 13.98 26.22
N PHE A 4 13.87 12.90 26.91
CA PHE A 4 14.23 11.54 26.48
C PHE A 4 13.31 11.01 25.36
N GLY A 5 12.04 11.42 25.32
CA GLY A 5 11.09 11.02 24.28
C GLY A 5 11.46 11.55 22.90
N GLY A 6 11.89 12.82 22.81
CA GLY A 6 12.27 13.45 21.54
C GLY A 6 13.47 12.76 20.86
N ARG A 7 14.53 12.43 21.62
CA ARG A 7 15.71 11.74 21.07
C ARG A 7 15.37 10.34 20.57
N ALA A 8 14.51 9.62 21.27
CA ALA A 8 14.06 8.28 20.85
C ALA A 8 13.27 8.35 19.54
N VAL A 9 12.31 9.27 19.44
CA VAL A 9 11.54 9.52 18.21
C VAL A 9 12.46 9.90 17.03
N THR A 10 13.42 10.81 17.24
CA THR A 10 14.38 11.18 16.18
C THR A 10 15.16 9.96 15.67
N ARG A 11 15.64 9.11 16.58
CA ARG A 11 16.35 7.87 16.20
C ARG A 11 15.47 6.91 15.42
N LEU A 12 14.21 6.75 15.81
CA LEU A 12 13.26 5.89 15.09
C LEU A 12 12.98 6.40 13.68
N ARG A 13 12.81 7.71 13.49
CA ARG A 13 12.64 8.31 12.15
C ARG A 13 13.89 8.10 11.27
N GLN A 14 15.08 8.30 11.84
CA GLN A 14 16.34 8.04 11.14
C GLN A 14 16.49 6.56 10.77
N LEU A 15 16.14 5.65 11.68
CA LEU A 15 16.15 4.22 11.44
C LEU A 15 15.19 3.85 10.32
N ALA A 16 13.92 4.25 10.39
CA ALA A 16 12.92 3.98 9.35
C ALA A 16 13.38 4.49 7.97
N THR A 17 13.96 5.69 7.91
CA THR A 17 14.52 6.27 6.67
C THR A 17 15.72 5.47 6.16
N SER A 18 16.61 5.05 7.05
CA SER A 18 17.78 4.24 6.70
C SER A 18 17.36 2.86 6.18
N GLU A 19 16.47 2.18 6.89
CA GLU A 19 15.96 0.85 6.52
C GLU A 19 15.22 0.90 5.18
N LYS A 20 14.46 1.97 4.88
CA LYS A 20 13.85 2.16 3.55
C LYS A 20 14.90 2.27 2.44
N ARG A 21 15.96 3.04 2.65
CA ARG A 21 17.03 3.18 1.64
C ARG A 21 17.76 1.86 1.40
N GLN A 22 18.03 1.10 2.46
CA GLN A 22 18.66 -0.22 2.34
C GLN A 22 17.73 -1.23 1.67
N PHE A 23 16.43 -1.18 1.98
CA PHE A 23 15.41 -1.94 1.26
C PHE A 23 15.47 -1.68 -0.25
N ASP A 24 15.47 -0.40 -0.66
CA ASP A 24 15.51 -0.03 -2.08
C ASP A 24 16.81 -0.49 -2.76
N ALA A 25 17.94 -0.37 -2.07
CA ALA A 25 19.23 -0.84 -2.58
C ALA A 25 19.24 -2.37 -2.77
N CYS A 26 18.71 -3.14 -1.82
CA CYS A 26 18.57 -4.59 -1.93
C CYS A 26 17.63 -4.98 -3.08
N VAL A 27 16.49 -4.29 -3.26
CA VAL A 27 15.58 -4.52 -4.38
C VAL A 27 16.28 -4.27 -5.71
N ALA A 28 17.01 -3.16 -5.84
CA ALA A 28 17.77 -2.84 -7.05
C ALA A 28 18.87 -3.87 -7.35
N ALA A 29 19.48 -4.45 -6.31
CA ALA A 29 20.48 -5.50 -6.43
C ALA A 29 19.90 -6.92 -6.63
N GLY A 30 18.57 -7.09 -6.58
CA GLY A 30 17.91 -8.39 -6.61
C GLY A 30 18.07 -9.22 -5.31
N ASP A 31 18.61 -8.64 -4.24
CA ASP A 31 18.73 -9.29 -2.93
C ASP A 31 17.38 -9.25 -2.19
N LEU A 32 16.50 -10.18 -2.53
CA LEU A 32 15.16 -10.28 -1.93
C LEU A 32 15.20 -10.58 -0.42
N HIS A 33 16.20 -11.34 0.05
CA HIS A 33 16.33 -11.65 1.47
C HIS A 33 16.82 -10.44 2.28
N GLY A 34 17.75 -9.66 1.74
CA GLY A 34 18.16 -8.37 2.30
C GLY A 34 17.01 -7.37 2.31
N ALA A 35 16.28 -7.26 1.20
CA ALA A 35 15.09 -6.41 1.12
C ALA A 35 14.07 -6.81 2.20
N LEU A 36 13.82 -8.10 2.38
CA LEU A 36 12.88 -8.57 3.40
C LEU A 36 13.33 -8.18 4.81
N ARG A 37 14.60 -8.40 5.17
CA ARG A 37 15.14 -7.98 6.48
C ARG A 37 14.98 -6.47 6.72
N HIS A 38 15.30 -5.65 5.72
CA HIS A 38 15.18 -4.21 5.84
C HIS A 38 13.72 -3.75 5.93
N SER A 39 12.80 -4.41 5.22
CA SER A 39 11.36 -4.13 5.36
C SER A 39 10.82 -4.45 6.75
N GLU A 40 11.26 -5.56 7.38
CA GLU A 40 10.85 -5.95 8.74
C GLU A 40 11.34 -4.94 9.79
N ARG A 41 12.60 -4.49 9.65
CA ARG A 41 13.18 -3.47 10.52
C ARG A 41 12.51 -2.10 10.34
N GLN A 42 12.21 -1.73 9.10
CA GLN A 42 11.49 -0.51 8.79
C GLN A 42 10.09 -0.53 9.41
N GLU A 43 9.32 -1.62 9.22
CA GLU A 43 7.98 -1.77 9.79
C GLU A 43 8.01 -1.64 11.31
N LYS A 44 8.97 -2.31 11.97
CA LYS A 44 9.11 -2.23 13.43
C LYS A 44 9.34 -0.80 13.90
N ALA A 45 10.27 -0.09 13.26
CA ALA A 45 10.58 1.30 13.61
C ALA A 45 9.38 2.24 13.41
N ILE A 46 8.63 2.07 12.31
CA ILE A 46 7.44 2.90 12.05
C ILE A 46 6.29 2.55 12.98
N THR A 47 6.09 1.27 13.31
CA THR A 47 5.07 0.84 14.28
C THR A 47 5.32 1.51 15.63
N GLU A 48 6.57 1.54 16.10
CA GLU A 48 6.94 2.24 17.33
C GLU A 48 6.74 3.76 17.23
N LEU A 49 6.95 4.38 16.05
CA LEU A 49 6.60 5.79 15.83
C LEU A 49 5.10 6.05 15.93
N VAL A 50 4.26 5.17 15.37
CA VAL A 50 2.79 5.28 15.47
C VAL A 50 2.33 5.19 16.92
N GLU A 51 2.95 4.33 17.73
CA GLU A 51 2.63 4.19 19.15
C GLU A 51 3.06 5.42 19.97
N ARG A 52 4.25 5.96 19.70
CA ARG A 52 4.81 7.12 20.43
C ARG A 52 4.16 8.45 20.01
N GLU A 53 3.76 8.57 18.75
CA GLU A 53 3.17 9.77 18.17
C GLU A 53 1.84 9.45 17.47
N PRO A 54 0.80 8.99 18.20
CA PRO A 54 -0.44 8.46 17.61
C PRO A 54 -1.29 9.52 16.89
N ARG A 55 -1.00 10.80 17.11
CA ARG A 55 -1.61 11.95 16.42
C ARG A 55 -0.91 12.30 15.12
N GLU A 56 0.32 11.82 14.90
CA GLU A 56 1.05 12.05 13.67
C GLU A 56 0.62 11.04 12.62
N LEU A 57 -0.28 11.48 11.74
CA LEU A 57 -0.90 10.63 10.75
C LEU A 57 0.07 10.17 9.67
N PHE A 58 1.11 10.94 9.37
CA PHE A 58 2.08 10.59 8.34
C PHE A 58 2.79 9.27 8.64
N HIS A 59 3.03 8.93 9.92
CA HIS A 59 3.65 7.64 10.29
C HIS A 59 2.81 6.44 9.84
N ARG A 60 1.48 6.53 9.94
CA ARG A 60 0.59 5.46 9.45
C ARG A 60 0.61 5.36 7.93
N PHE A 61 0.67 6.49 7.23
CA PHE A 61 0.81 6.50 5.78
C PHE A 61 2.12 5.81 5.32
N VAL A 62 3.24 6.12 5.99
CA VAL A 62 4.54 5.46 5.73
C VAL A 62 4.48 3.97 6.08
N LEU A 63 3.80 3.59 7.17
CA LEU A 63 3.60 2.19 7.55
C LEU A 63 2.85 1.41 6.45
N ALA A 64 1.80 1.99 5.89
CA ALA A 64 1.03 1.38 4.80
C ALA A 64 1.91 1.10 3.57
N GLY A 65 2.78 2.06 3.20
CA GLY A 65 3.74 1.88 2.11
C GLY A 65 4.80 0.82 2.41
N ALA A 66 5.31 0.76 3.65
CA ALA A 66 6.26 -0.27 4.07
C ALA A 66 5.63 -1.68 3.99
N LEU A 67 4.40 -1.83 4.48
CA LEU A 67 3.64 -3.09 4.41
C LEU A 67 3.35 -3.50 2.96
N TYR A 68 2.96 -2.54 2.12
CA TYR A 68 2.75 -2.77 0.69
C TYR A 68 4.01 -3.33 0.03
N ASN A 69 5.17 -2.72 0.28
CA ASN A 69 6.46 -3.16 -0.26
C ASN A 69 6.89 -4.52 0.29
N ARG A 70 6.72 -4.74 1.59
CA ARG A 70 6.98 -6.03 2.24
C ARG A 70 6.15 -7.14 1.61
N ALA A 71 4.86 -6.90 1.31
CA ALA A 71 4.02 -7.87 0.63
C ALA A 71 4.56 -8.30 -0.74
N THR A 72 5.19 -7.38 -1.50
CA THR A 72 5.84 -7.73 -2.77
C THR A 72 7.05 -8.63 -2.57
N VAL A 73 7.92 -8.28 -1.64
CA VAL A 73 9.13 -9.08 -1.41
C VAL A 73 8.77 -10.46 -0.86
N LEU A 74 7.79 -10.54 0.05
CA LEU A 74 7.26 -11.81 0.56
C LEU A 74 6.71 -12.71 -0.54
N ASP A 75 5.93 -12.16 -1.47
CA ASP A 75 5.41 -12.87 -2.63
C ASP A 75 6.56 -13.38 -3.53
N ALA A 76 7.56 -12.54 -3.77
CA ALA A 76 8.73 -12.88 -4.59
C ALA A 76 9.58 -14.01 -3.99
N VAL A 77 9.71 -14.07 -2.66
CA VAL A 77 10.41 -15.18 -1.97
C VAL A 77 9.52 -16.38 -1.66
N GLY A 78 8.27 -16.40 -2.14
CA GLY A 78 7.35 -17.53 -1.99
C GLY A 78 6.64 -17.62 -0.63
N ARG A 79 6.73 -16.62 0.24
CA ARG A 79 6.07 -16.57 1.56
C ARG A 79 4.63 -16.05 1.45
N GLY A 80 3.78 -16.85 0.80
CA GLY A 80 2.43 -16.44 0.36
C GLY A 80 1.47 -15.95 1.45
N GLU A 81 1.31 -16.71 2.53
CA GLU A 81 0.40 -16.33 3.62
C GLU A 81 0.81 -15.00 4.28
N GLU A 82 2.11 -14.79 4.46
CA GLU A 82 2.63 -13.55 5.02
C GLU A 82 2.48 -12.39 4.03
N ALA A 83 2.63 -12.64 2.73
CA ALA A 83 2.37 -11.64 1.70
C ALA A 83 0.91 -11.18 1.73
N VAL A 84 -0.04 -12.12 1.85
CA VAL A 84 -1.47 -11.82 1.99
C VAL A 84 -1.71 -11.02 3.27
N ALA A 85 -1.14 -11.42 4.41
CA ALA A 85 -1.30 -10.72 5.68
C ALA A 85 -0.76 -9.27 5.61
N ALA A 86 0.43 -9.07 5.03
CA ALA A 86 1.02 -7.75 4.84
C ALA A 86 0.17 -6.87 3.89
N ALA A 87 -0.33 -7.44 2.80
CA ALA A 87 -1.19 -6.72 1.87
C ALA A 87 -2.55 -6.33 2.48
N ARG A 88 -3.16 -7.20 3.31
CA ARG A 88 -4.37 -6.88 4.06
C ARG A 88 -4.15 -5.69 4.99
N ARG A 89 -3.09 -5.74 5.80
CA ARG A 89 -2.72 -4.62 6.70
C ARG A 89 -2.41 -3.33 5.94
N ALA A 90 -1.80 -3.42 4.76
CA ALA A 90 -1.55 -2.25 3.90
C ALA A 90 -2.87 -1.61 3.44
N VAL A 91 -3.83 -2.41 2.96
CA VAL A 91 -5.17 -1.93 2.58
C VAL A 91 -5.88 -1.29 3.77
N GLU A 92 -5.95 -1.98 4.90
CA GLU A 92 -6.59 -1.46 6.13
C GLU A 92 -5.97 -0.13 6.57
N THR A 93 -4.65 0.03 6.45
CA THR A 93 -3.96 1.25 6.84
C THR A 93 -4.17 2.38 5.83
N TYR A 94 -4.10 2.10 4.52
CA TYR A 94 -4.38 3.10 3.48
C TYR A 94 -5.86 3.53 3.48
N ASP A 95 -6.79 2.65 3.83
CA ASP A 95 -8.23 2.94 3.92
C ASP A 95 -8.57 3.96 5.02
N LEU A 96 -7.65 4.24 5.95
CA LEU A 96 -7.78 5.35 6.90
C LEU A 96 -7.58 6.73 6.23
N PHE A 97 -6.86 6.75 5.11
CA PHE A 97 -6.50 7.95 4.36
C PHE A 97 -7.29 8.11 3.08
N ASP A 98 -7.82 7.02 2.52
CA ASP A 98 -8.62 7.06 1.30
C ASP A 98 -9.99 7.73 1.57
N PRO A 99 -10.21 8.97 1.08
CA PRO A 99 -11.45 9.68 1.32
C PRO A 99 -12.65 9.03 0.59
N VAL A 100 -12.41 8.20 -0.43
CA VAL A 100 -13.46 7.49 -1.17
C VAL A 100 -13.64 6.05 -0.72
N ARG A 101 -12.73 5.49 0.09
CA ARG A 101 -12.76 4.11 0.58
C ARG A 101 -13.04 3.07 -0.53
N GLY A 102 -12.46 3.29 -1.71
CA GLY A 102 -12.64 2.45 -2.90
C GLY A 102 -13.95 2.65 -3.66
N ALA A 103 -14.80 3.61 -3.28
CA ALA A 103 -16.01 3.96 -4.01
C ALA A 103 -15.70 4.97 -5.13
N ALA A 104 -15.42 4.48 -6.34
CA ALA A 104 -15.00 5.29 -7.48
C ALA A 104 -15.92 6.49 -7.80
N GLY A 105 -17.22 6.38 -7.55
CA GLY A 105 -18.18 7.48 -7.75
C GLY A 105 -17.94 8.71 -6.85
N GLY A 106 -17.17 8.57 -5.77
CA GLY A 106 -16.80 9.68 -4.88
C GLY A 106 -15.53 10.42 -5.31
N VAL A 107 -14.76 9.90 -6.28
CA VAL A 107 -13.43 10.43 -6.63
C VAL A 107 -13.51 11.88 -7.10
N GLU A 108 -14.37 12.19 -8.06
CA GLU A 108 -14.52 13.56 -8.58
C GLU A 108 -14.85 14.57 -7.47
N GLN A 109 -15.81 14.22 -6.59
CA GLN A 109 -16.22 15.07 -5.49
C GLN A 109 -15.06 15.31 -4.51
N GLN A 110 -14.30 14.26 -4.17
CA GLN A 110 -13.21 14.36 -3.20
C GLN A 110 -12.01 15.13 -3.73
N LEU A 111 -11.65 14.94 -5.01
CA LEU A 111 -10.59 15.72 -5.64
C LEU A 111 -10.94 17.22 -5.57
N ARG A 112 -12.16 17.59 -5.97
CA ARG A 112 -12.63 18.99 -5.93
C ARG A 112 -12.76 19.58 -4.52
N ALA A 113 -13.05 18.75 -3.52
CA ALA A 113 -13.24 19.21 -2.14
C ALA A 113 -11.93 19.43 -1.37
N MET A 114 -10.84 18.78 -1.79
CA MET A 114 -9.56 18.83 -1.10
C MET A 114 -8.78 20.09 -1.48
N ARG A 115 -8.11 20.69 -0.48
CA ARG A 115 -7.26 21.88 -0.70
C ARG A 115 -6.06 21.62 -1.60
N SER A 116 -5.63 20.36 -1.71
CA SER A 116 -4.59 19.90 -2.61
C SER A 116 -5.12 18.67 -3.35
N GLU A 117 -5.48 18.87 -4.61
CA GLU A 117 -5.93 17.80 -5.52
C GLU A 117 -4.87 16.71 -5.64
N ASP A 118 -3.59 17.09 -5.80
CA ASP A 118 -2.48 16.14 -5.95
C ASP A 118 -2.32 15.23 -4.72
N ALA A 119 -2.48 15.76 -3.52
CA ALA A 119 -2.42 14.96 -2.29
C ALA A 119 -3.62 13.99 -2.18
N ALA A 120 -4.81 14.42 -2.63
CA ALA A 120 -6.00 13.58 -2.67
C ALA A 120 -5.85 12.43 -3.65
N GLU A 121 -5.43 12.74 -4.86
CA GLU A 121 -5.18 11.76 -5.91
C GLU A 121 -4.14 10.73 -5.46
N LEU A 122 -3.03 11.17 -4.86
CA LEU A 122 -1.99 10.29 -4.35
C LEU A 122 -2.52 9.31 -3.28
N MET A 123 -3.31 9.80 -2.32
CA MET A 123 -3.90 8.94 -1.27
C MET A 123 -4.85 7.89 -1.85
N ILE A 124 -5.72 8.31 -2.77
CA ILE A 124 -6.68 7.42 -3.45
C ILE A 124 -5.94 6.37 -4.28
N ALA A 125 -4.92 6.78 -5.04
CA ALA A 125 -4.13 5.89 -5.90
C ALA A 125 -3.38 4.82 -5.09
N HIS A 126 -2.73 5.19 -3.98
CA HIS A 126 -2.05 4.21 -3.12
C HIS A 126 -3.00 3.19 -2.49
N ALA A 127 -4.18 3.63 -2.06
CA ALA A 127 -5.19 2.71 -1.53
C ALA A 127 -5.70 1.74 -2.62
N ALA A 128 -5.93 2.25 -3.84
CA ALA A 128 -6.29 1.42 -4.99
C ALA A 128 -5.20 0.39 -5.35
N ASP A 129 -3.92 0.79 -5.34
CA ASP A 129 -2.80 -0.13 -5.58
C ASP A 129 -2.71 -1.23 -4.52
N ALA A 130 -2.90 -0.88 -3.25
CA ALA A 130 -2.91 -1.87 -2.18
C ALA A 130 -4.05 -2.89 -2.37
N ARG A 131 -5.24 -2.44 -2.78
CA ARG A 131 -6.37 -3.33 -3.09
C ARG A 131 -6.10 -4.23 -4.28
N ALA A 132 -5.54 -3.69 -5.37
CA ALA A 132 -5.15 -4.49 -6.53
C ALA A 132 -4.14 -5.59 -6.16
N ARG A 133 -3.14 -5.25 -5.34
CA ARG A 133 -2.15 -6.20 -4.84
C ARG A 133 -2.78 -7.27 -3.96
N LEU A 134 -3.65 -6.88 -3.03
CA LEU A 134 -4.37 -7.83 -2.18
C LEU A 134 -5.23 -8.79 -3.01
N ALA A 135 -5.96 -8.28 -4.01
CA ALA A 135 -6.77 -9.11 -4.91
C ALA A 135 -5.91 -10.16 -5.62
N ARG A 136 -4.76 -9.76 -6.17
CA ARG A 136 -3.81 -10.66 -6.82
C ARG A 136 -3.28 -11.74 -5.87
N LEU A 137 -2.87 -11.36 -4.66
CA LEU A 137 -2.32 -12.31 -3.68
C LEU A 137 -3.38 -13.28 -3.16
N LEU A 138 -4.61 -12.81 -2.90
CA LEU A 138 -5.73 -13.68 -2.53
C LEU A 138 -6.04 -14.69 -3.63
N ALA A 139 -6.05 -14.26 -4.89
CA ALA A 139 -6.27 -15.18 -6.00
C ALA A 139 -5.16 -16.24 -6.10
N LYS A 140 -3.89 -15.81 -6.00
CA LYS A 140 -2.73 -16.69 -6.10
C LYS A 140 -2.64 -17.73 -4.97
N TYR A 141 -2.88 -17.31 -3.73
CA TYR A 141 -2.60 -18.15 -2.56
C TYR A 141 -3.84 -18.77 -1.93
N HIS A 142 -5.00 -18.12 -2.04
CA HIS A 142 -6.25 -18.60 -1.42
C HIS A 142 -7.30 -19.05 -2.45
N GLY A 143 -7.08 -18.77 -3.74
CA GLY A 143 -7.89 -19.26 -4.85
C GLY A 143 -9.38 -18.96 -4.70
N LYS A 144 -10.21 -19.93 -5.12
CA LYS A 144 -11.69 -19.79 -5.18
C LYS A 144 -12.33 -19.48 -3.82
N ALA A 145 -11.71 -19.89 -2.70
CA ALA A 145 -12.22 -19.60 -1.37
C ALA A 145 -12.31 -18.09 -1.07
N GLN A 146 -11.50 -17.27 -1.75
CA GLN A 146 -11.50 -15.82 -1.61
C GLN A 146 -12.00 -15.08 -2.86
N ALA A 147 -12.65 -15.76 -3.81
CA ALA A 147 -13.07 -15.17 -5.09
C ALA A 147 -13.90 -13.88 -4.92
N ALA A 148 -14.83 -13.85 -3.95
CA ALA A 148 -15.62 -12.65 -3.68
C ALA A 148 -14.75 -11.47 -3.23
N ALA A 149 -13.74 -11.70 -2.40
CA ALA A 149 -12.80 -10.66 -1.97
C ALA A 149 -11.89 -10.21 -3.12
N VAL A 150 -11.40 -11.13 -3.96
CA VAL A 150 -10.63 -10.81 -5.17
C VAL A 150 -11.44 -9.89 -6.08
N HIS A 151 -12.70 -10.22 -6.36
CA HIS A 151 -13.56 -9.39 -7.21
C HIS A 151 -13.83 -8.01 -6.59
N ARG A 152 -14.15 -7.94 -5.29
CA ARG A 152 -14.38 -6.65 -4.62
C ARG A 152 -13.15 -5.74 -4.70
N HIS A 153 -11.98 -6.23 -4.29
CA HIS A 153 -10.77 -5.41 -4.25
C HIS A 153 -10.24 -5.08 -5.65
N GLY A 154 -10.23 -6.06 -6.56
CA GLY A 154 -9.75 -5.88 -7.92
C GLY A 154 -10.61 -4.91 -8.72
N LYS A 155 -11.94 -5.08 -8.66
CA LYS A 155 -12.89 -4.17 -9.32
C LYS A 155 -12.79 -2.75 -8.75
N ALA A 156 -12.81 -2.60 -7.42
CA ALA A 156 -12.69 -1.29 -6.78
C ALA A 156 -11.40 -0.57 -7.19
N ALA A 157 -10.27 -1.28 -7.28
CA ALA A 157 -9.01 -0.70 -7.73
C ALA A 157 -9.08 -0.20 -9.18
N VAL A 158 -9.59 -1.03 -10.11
CA VAL A 158 -9.74 -0.65 -11.53
C VAL A 158 -10.67 0.55 -11.69
N GLU A 159 -11.85 0.53 -11.06
CA GLU A 159 -12.82 1.62 -11.17
C GLU A 159 -12.28 2.92 -10.57
N THR A 160 -11.51 2.83 -9.47
CA THR A 160 -10.85 4.00 -8.86
C THR A 160 -9.83 4.61 -9.82
N TYR A 161 -8.97 3.80 -10.42
CA TYR A 161 -7.98 4.27 -11.40
C TYR A 161 -8.63 4.86 -12.67
N GLN A 162 -9.75 4.30 -13.12
CA GLN A 162 -10.53 4.87 -14.23
C GLN A 162 -11.13 6.24 -13.87
N ALA A 163 -11.59 6.41 -12.63
CA ALA A 163 -12.08 7.70 -12.16
C ALA A 163 -10.93 8.71 -12.00
N LEU A 164 -9.79 8.31 -11.45
CA LEU A 164 -8.61 9.17 -11.35
C LEU A 164 -8.08 9.57 -12.72
N LEU A 165 -8.08 8.67 -13.72
CA LEU A 165 -7.72 9.04 -15.10
C LEU A 165 -8.64 10.13 -15.68
N ARG A 166 -9.93 10.12 -15.31
CA ARG A 166 -10.91 11.06 -15.83
C ARG A 166 -10.87 12.42 -15.13
N TYR A 167 -10.62 12.43 -13.82
CA TYR A 167 -10.82 13.60 -12.97
C TYR A 167 -9.56 14.09 -12.26
N GLY A 168 -8.54 13.23 -12.16
CA GLY A 168 -7.22 13.53 -11.62
C GLY A 168 -6.31 14.16 -12.67
N ARG A 169 -5.11 14.54 -12.21
CA ARG A 169 -4.08 15.22 -12.99
C ARG A 169 -2.88 14.32 -13.28
N GLU A 170 -2.56 13.43 -12.34
CA GLU A 170 -1.32 12.64 -12.35
C GLU A 170 -1.53 11.24 -12.96
N THR A 171 -2.72 10.67 -12.81
CA THR A 171 -3.02 9.30 -13.23
C THR A 171 -3.04 9.16 -14.75
N THR A 172 -2.31 8.18 -15.27
CA THR A 172 -2.19 7.94 -16.71
C THR A 172 -2.97 6.71 -17.17
N GLN A 173 -3.18 6.58 -18.49
CA GLN A 173 -3.77 5.36 -19.06
C GLN A 173 -2.91 4.12 -18.76
N ALA A 174 -1.59 4.27 -18.67
CA ALA A 174 -0.68 3.17 -18.33
C ALA A 174 -0.95 2.63 -16.91
N ASP A 175 -1.34 3.49 -15.97
CA ASP A 175 -1.71 3.07 -14.61
C ASP A 175 -3.01 2.25 -14.61
N VAL A 176 -4.01 2.70 -15.38
CA VAL A 176 -5.28 1.98 -15.57
C VAL A 176 -5.02 0.61 -16.21
N ASP A 177 -4.20 0.56 -17.25
CA ASP A 177 -3.87 -0.68 -17.95
C ASP A 177 -3.12 -1.66 -17.04
N ARG A 178 -2.17 -1.16 -16.25
CA ARG A 178 -1.43 -1.95 -15.26
C ARG A 178 -2.37 -2.60 -14.25
N VAL A 179 -3.26 -1.83 -13.63
CA VAL A 179 -4.17 -2.35 -12.59
C VAL A 179 -5.23 -3.28 -13.20
N THR A 180 -5.70 -2.97 -14.42
CA THR A 180 -6.60 -3.83 -15.18
C THR A 180 -5.96 -5.19 -15.49
N ALA A 181 -4.70 -5.20 -15.95
CA ALA A 181 -3.96 -6.42 -16.22
C ALA A 181 -3.76 -7.26 -14.95
N GLN A 182 -3.43 -6.62 -13.82
CA GLN A 182 -3.31 -7.31 -12.53
C GLN A 182 -4.62 -7.98 -12.11
N TYR A 183 -5.75 -7.29 -12.27
CA TYR A 183 -7.05 -7.88 -11.94
C TYR A 183 -7.43 -9.01 -12.89
N LYS A 184 -7.20 -8.87 -14.20
CA LYS A 184 -7.43 -9.96 -15.17
C LYS A 184 -6.62 -11.20 -14.83
N ALA A 185 -5.33 -11.05 -14.53
CA ALA A 185 -4.48 -12.16 -14.10
C ALA A 185 -5.01 -12.82 -12.80
N ALA A 186 -5.49 -12.01 -11.85
CA ALA A 186 -6.12 -12.54 -10.64
C ALA A 186 -7.40 -13.34 -10.96
N GLN A 187 -8.22 -12.90 -11.91
CA GLN A 187 -9.40 -13.64 -12.35
C GLN A 187 -9.04 -14.96 -13.05
N GLU A 188 -7.95 -14.98 -13.81
CA GLU A 188 -7.44 -16.21 -14.45
C GLU A 188 -7.02 -17.27 -13.43
N HIS A 189 -6.38 -16.86 -12.33
CA HIS A 189 -6.06 -17.76 -11.21
C HIS A 189 -7.31 -18.36 -10.51
N LEU A 190 -8.49 -17.76 -10.69
CA LEU A 190 -9.73 -18.24 -10.10
C LEU A 190 -10.54 -19.17 -11.01
N ARG A 191 -10.15 -19.33 -12.28
CA ARG A 191 -10.84 -20.23 -13.22
C ARG A 191 -10.53 -21.69 -12.87
#